data_AF-A0A101WVK6-F1
#
_entry.id   AF-A0A101WVK6-F1
#
_cell.length_a   1.000
_cell.length_b   1.000
_cell.length_c   1.000
_cell.angle_alpha   90.00
_cell.angle_beta   90.00
_cell.angle_gamma   90.00
#
_symmetry.space_group_name_H-M   'P 1'
#
loop_
_entity.id
_entity.type
_entity.pdbx_description
1 polymer ?
#
loop_
_entity_poly.entity_id
_entity_poly.type
_entity_poly.pdbx_seq_one_letter_code
_entity_poly.pdbx_strand_id
1 'polypeptide(L)'
;MDLLAVLQQVLLQTGLGTSQSNAWLIFLSNIIWIALIFLFFFQDYVMIWRYAYTVGSFLTNLNRLITNNVNLVINHVDQLLRSNGSPKNVNKDAIEKTIKDLMDFVVIEPVNAEPTGLMRTLKLLVTTYNDKLEDSIRSLLPSIERTLVQNVVDAVDGLRELNFIYKVIMHYYRLSNKYRNPYLMMQVYMLLPILREYVNALNGAISTFLKGQPVGDAAGPLTAYRFMRSCSSVEEISHNVKDTYIGLCNFEGRRVYVVKARGPGGTVGNLDDGIAYLVERVSVKPRFIITVDAALKLEGERTGSIAEGVGVAMGGIGVERFNIERIASKYGIPLYAVLIKMSMPEALSAMPKEVEGAVNDAVERVKRIIREGVREGEEVILVGVGNTGGVAQ
;
A
#
# COMPACT_ATOMS: atom_id res chain seq x y z
N MET A 1 -63.07 46.01 23.88
CA MET A 1 -63.16 44.67 23.26
C MET A 1 -62.11 43.81 23.93
N ASP A 2 -62.56 42.87 24.76
CA ASP A 2 -61.71 42.09 25.67
C ASP A 2 -60.67 41.25 24.94
N LEU A 3 -59.39 41.48 25.25
CA LEU A 3 -58.27 40.66 24.76
C LEU A 3 -58.45 39.18 25.15
N LEU A 4 -59.10 38.94 26.30
CA LEU A 4 -59.47 37.61 26.79
C LEU A 4 -60.46 36.90 25.87
N ALA A 5 -61.44 37.62 25.31
CA ALA A 5 -62.41 37.05 24.39
C ALA A 5 -61.78 36.66 23.05
N VAL A 6 -60.80 37.44 22.59
CA VAL A 6 -60.02 37.15 21.38
C VAL A 6 -59.11 35.93 21.60
N LEU A 7 -58.42 35.84 22.75
CA LEU A 7 -57.61 34.67 23.09
C LEU A 7 -58.45 33.40 23.20
N GLN A 8 -59.64 33.50 23.79
CA GLN A 8 -60.56 32.37 23.95
C GLN A 8 -61.12 31.91 22.60
N GLN A 9 -61.39 32.83 21.65
CA GLN A 9 -61.79 32.47 20.30
C GLN A 9 -60.67 31.83 19.48
N VAL A 10 -59.41 32.27 19.62
CA VAL A 10 -58.26 31.65 18.96
C VAL A 10 -58.01 30.23 19.49
N LEU A 11 -58.16 30.02 20.80
CA LEU A 11 -58.07 28.68 21.42
C LEU A 11 -59.22 27.74 21.02
N LEU A 12 -60.42 28.28 20.81
CA LEU A 12 -61.58 27.51 20.33
C LEU A 12 -61.49 27.15 18.84
N GLN A 13 -60.85 27.98 18.00
CA GLN A 13 -60.67 27.71 16.56
C GLN A 13 -59.61 26.64 16.28
N THR A 14 -58.68 26.35 17.19
CA THR A 14 -57.69 25.27 17.03
C THR A 14 -58.22 23.85 17.33
N GLY A 15 -59.54 23.67 17.47
CA GLY A 15 -60.16 22.34 17.52
C GLY A 15 -59.82 21.49 18.75
N LEU A 16 -59.32 22.10 19.83
CA LEU A 16 -59.05 21.41 21.09
C LEU A 16 -60.33 21.37 21.94
N GLY A 17 -61.30 20.60 21.46
CA GLY A 17 -62.47 20.20 22.24
C GLY A 17 -62.04 19.45 23.51
N THR A 18 -62.40 20.02 24.65
CA THR A 18 -62.14 19.53 25.99
C THR A 18 -62.88 18.22 26.27
N SER A 19 -62.20 17.08 26.10
CA SER A 19 -62.46 15.90 26.93
C SER A 19 -61.28 15.71 27.88
N GLN A 20 -61.53 15.30 29.11
CA GLN A 20 -60.50 15.07 30.12
C GLN A 20 -59.47 14.01 29.68
N SER A 21 -59.84 13.11 28.75
CA SER A 21 -58.94 12.17 28.10
C SER A 21 -57.91 12.83 27.18
N ASN A 22 -58.23 13.98 26.58
CA ASN A 22 -57.33 14.72 25.70
C ASN A 22 -56.28 15.53 26.47
N ALA A 23 -56.61 16.02 27.67
CA ALA A 23 -55.68 16.82 28.50
C ALA A 23 -54.46 15.99 28.96
N TRP A 24 -54.68 14.73 29.35
CA TRP A 24 -53.59 13.82 29.74
C TRP A 24 -52.70 13.45 28.55
N LEU A 25 -53.30 13.22 27.38
CA LEU A 25 -52.56 12.97 26.14
C LEU A 25 -51.74 14.19 25.70
N ILE A 26 -52.29 15.40 25.84
CA ILE A 26 -51.57 16.64 25.58
C ILE A 26 -50.40 16.81 26.57
N PHE A 27 -50.63 16.57 27.86
CA PHE A 27 -49.56 16.64 28.87
C PHE A 27 -48.43 15.63 28.61
N LEU A 28 -48.77 14.37 28.35
CA LEU A 28 -47.81 13.34 27.95
C LEU A 28 -47.06 13.72 26.67
N SER A 29 -47.77 14.24 25.66
CA SER A 29 -47.14 14.69 24.41
C SER A 29 -46.15 15.82 24.65
N ASN A 30 -46.46 16.77 25.54
CA ASN A 30 -45.55 17.86 25.89
C ASN A 30 -44.32 17.36 26.64
N ILE A 31 -44.46 16.39 27.55
CA ILE A 31 -43.33 15.74 28.21
C ILE A 31 -42.43 15.03 27.18
N ILE A 32 -43.03 14.30 26.24
CA ILE A 32 -42.30 13.63 25.16
C ILE A 32 -41.57 14.64 24.28
N TRP A 33 -42.20 15.77 23.92
CA TRP A 33 -41.57 16.85 23.16
C TRP A 33 -40.42 17.50 23.94
N ILE A 34 -40.60 17.76 25.23
CA ILE A 34 -39.53 18.30 26.09
C ILE A 34 -38.36 17.30 26.18
N ALA A 35 -38.64 16.00 26.31
CA ALA A 35 -37.62 14.96 26.32
C ALA A 35 -36.88 14.85 24.97
N LEU A 36 -37.60 14.97 23.86
CA LEU A 36 -37.00 14.99 22.51
C LEU A 36 -36.13 16.22 22.29
N ILE A 37 -36.57 17.40 22.72
CA ILE A 37 -35.79 18.64 22.67
C ILE A 37 -34.52 18.49 23.52
N PHE A 38 -34.65 17.92 24.72
CA PHE A 38 -33.50 17.66 25.58
C PHE A 38 -32.50 16.71 24.91
N LEU A 39 -32.96 15.59 24.34
CA LEU A 39 -32.09 14.68 23.59
C LEU A 39 -31.41 15.38 22.40
N PHE A 40 -32.13 16.25 21.69
CA PHE A 40 -31.58 17.02 20.57
C PHE A 40 -30.46 17.96 21.01
N PHE A 41 -30.57 18.62 22.16
CA PHE A 41 -29.48 19.47 22.69
C PHE A 41 -28.30 18.67 23.22
N PHE A 42 -28.53 17.46 23.72
CA PHE A 42 -27.47 16.60 24.27
C PHE A 42 -26.76 15.74 23.20
N GLN A 43 -27.30 15.65 21.98
CA GLN A 43 -26.77 14.78 20.94
C GLN A 43 -25.30 15.10 20.61
N ASP A 44 -24.93 16.38 20.57
CA ASP A 44 -23.57 16.80 20.21
C ASP A 44 -22.54 16.32 21.24
N TYR A 45 -22.87 16.43 22.52
CA TYR A 45 -22.01 15.92 23.60
C TYR A 45 -21.84 14.40 23.52
N VAL A 46 -22.93 13.69 23.25
CA VAL A 46 -22.90 12.23 23.08
C VAL A 46 -22.08 11.85 21.84
N MET A 47 -22.20 12.58 20.74
CA MET A 47 -21.41 12.35 19.51
C MET A 47 -19.92 12.58 19.74
N ILE A 48 -19.53 13.67 20.40
CA ILE A 48 -18.13 13.96 20.75
C ILE A 48 -17.55 12.85 21.62
N TRP A 49 -18.28 12.44 22.65
CA TRP A 49 -17.88 11.33 23.50
C TRP A 49 -17.70 10.03 22.71
N ARG A 50 -18.65 9.70 21.82
CA ARG A 50 -18.57 8.53 20.95
C ARG A 50 -17.36 8.56 20.01
N TYR A 51 -17.05 9.72 19.43
CA TYR A 51 -15.87 9.89 18.57
C TYR A 51 -14.59 9.62 19.36
N ALA A 52 -14.42 10.27 20.52
CA ALA A 52 -13.25 10.09 21.37
C ALA A 52 -13.10 8.63 21.82
N TYR A 53 -14.20 7.99 22.24
CA TYR A 53 -14.18 6.59 22.65
C TYR A 53 -13.78 5.66 21.51
N THR A 54 -14.33 5.85 20.31
CA THR A 54 -14.07 4.97 19.15
C THR A 54 -12.63 5.11 18.68
N VAL A 55 -12.10 6.35 18.61
CA VAL A 55 -10.70 6.60 18.24
C VAL A 55 -9.75 6.05 19.32
N GLY A 56 -10.06 6.25 20.61
CA GLY A 56 -9.26 5.69 21.70
C GLY A 56 -9.22 4.16 21.69
N SER A 57 -10.36 3.51 21.41
CA SER A 57 -10.44 2.06 21.22
C SER A 57 -9.59 1.59 20.04
N PHE A 58 -9.67 2.29 18.90
CA PHE A 58 -8.84 2.01 17.74
C PHE A 58 -7.34 2.12 18.07
N LEU A 59 -6.90 3.20 18.74
CA LEU A 59 -5.51 3.38 19.17
C LEU A 59 -5.03 2.26 20.10
N THR A 60 -5.89 1.84 21.04
CA THR A 60 -5.56 0.75 21.96
C THR A 60 -5.36 -0.56 21.21
N ASN A 61 -6.23 -0.86 20.25
CA ASN A 61 -6.12 -2.06 19.41
C ASN A 61 -4.90 -1.99 18.50
N LEU A 62 -4.63 -0.85 17.87
CA LEU A 62 -3.46 -0.64 17.02
C LEU A 62 -2.15 -0.81 17.81
N ASN A 63 -2.07 -0.28 19.03
CA ASN A 63 -0.90 -0.47 19.89
C ASN A 63 -0.67 -1.96 20.22
N ARG A 64 -1.75 -2.71 20.53
CA ARG A 64 -1.65 -4.17 20.75
C ARG A 64 -1.19 -4.90 19.49
N LEU A 65 -1.72 -4.54 18.32
CA LEU A 65 -1.31 -5.12 17.03
C LEU A 65 0.19 -4.86 16.76
N ILE A 66 0.67 -3.64 16.98
CA ILE A 66 2.09 -3.30 16.84
C ILE A 66 2.94 -4.15 17.78
N THR A 67 2.58 -4.24 19.07
CA THR A 67 3.33 -5.08 20.03
C THR A 67 3.33 -6.55 19.62
N ASN A 68 2.21 -7.08 19.13
CA ASN A 68 2.12 -8.47 18.67
C ASN A 68 3.01 -8.71 17.44
N ASN A 69 3.01 -7.80 16.46
CA ASN A 69 3.84 -7.92 15.27
C ASN A 69 5.33 -7.74 15.57
N VAL A 70 5.70 -6.85 16.50
CA VAL A 70 7.09 -6.74 16.97
C VAL A 70 7.55 -8.08 17.57
N ASN A 71 6.74 -8.68 18.43
CA ASN A 71 7.04 -9.99 19.01
C ASN A 71 7.11 -11.09 17.93
N LEU A 72 6.24 -11.02 16.91
CA LEU A 72 6.24 -11.95 15.79
C LEU A 72 7.57 -11.86 15.01
N VAL A 73 8.01 -10.66 14.63
CA VAL A 73 9.30 -10.44 13.94
C VAL A 73 10.48 -10.90 14.81
N ILE A 74 10.52 -10.53 16.10
CA ILE A 74 11.57 -10.97 17.03
C ILE A 74 11.64 -12.50 17.10
N ASN A 75 10.50 -13.17 17.23
CA ASN A 75 10.43 -14.62 17.30
C ASN A 75 10.87 -15.26 15.97
N HIS A 76 10.55 -14.67 14.83
CA HIS A 76 11.00 -15.16 13.52
C HIS A 76 12.52 -15.02 13.36
N VAL A 77 13.09 -13.87 13.75
CA VAL A 77 14.55 -13.66 13.76
C VAL A 77 15.25 -14.67 14.69
N ASP A 78 14.73 -14.89 15.89
CA ASP A 78 15.23 -15.91 16.84
C ASP A 78 15.15 -17.33 16.23
N GLN A 79 14.06 -17.66 15.53
CA GLN A 79 13.92 -18.94 14.83
C GLN A 79 14.97 -19.12 13.72
N LEU A 80 15.17 -18.11 12.87
CA LEU A 80 16.17 -18.14 11.79
C LEU A 80 17.59 -18.35 12.32
N LEU A 81 17.95 -17.65 13.40
CA LEU A 81 19.25 -17.81 14.06
C LEU A 81 19.46 -19.21 14.61
N ARG A 82 18.44 -19.79 15.26
CA ARG A 82 18.49 -21.16 15.80
C ARG A 82 18.58 -22.21 14.69
N SER A 83 17.84 -22.06 13.60
CA SER A 83 17.88 -23.01 12.48
C SER A 83 19.23 -23.03 11.78
N ASN A 84 19.98 -21.93 11.82
CA ASN A 84 21.30 -21.82 11.21
C ASN A 84 22.46 -22.17 12.17
N GLY A 85 22.16 -22.83 13.30
CA GLY A 85 23.18 -23.30 14.24
C GLY A 85 23.86 -22.20 15.07
N SER A 86 23.30 -20.99 15.14
CA SER A 86 23.87 -19.91 15.95
C SER A 86 23.85 -20.28 17.44
N PRO A 87 24.93 -20.00 18.21
CA PRO A 87 25.03 -20.42 19.60
C PRO A 87 23.98 -19.77 20.50
N LYS A 88 23.61 -20.53 21.54
CA LYS A 88 22.40 -20.49 22.37
C LYS A 88 22.04 -19.21 23.15
N ASN A 89 22.63 -18.04 22.89
CA ASN A 89 22.26 -16.79 23.58
C ASN A 89 21.95 -15.68 22.57
N VAL A 90 20.85 -15.84 21.84
CA VAL A 90 20.27 -14.74 21.04
C VAL A 90 19.86 -13.63 22.01
N ASN A 91 20.55 -12.49 21.95
CA ASN A 91 20.21 -11.32 22.76
C ASN A 91 18.91 -10.69 22.23
N LYS A 92 17.77 -11.13 22.77
CA LYS A 92 16.45 -10.64 22.36
C LYS A 92 16.29 -9.13 22.58
N ASP A 93 16.89 -8.58 23.62
CA ASP A 93 16.83 -7.15 23.91
C ASP A 93 17.54 -6.33 22.82
N ALA A 94 18.66 -6.83 22.28
CA ALA A 94 19.36 -6.20 21.17
C ALA A 94 18.56 -6.25 19.86
N ILE A 95 17.88 -7.37 19.59
CA ILE A 95 16.98 -7.49 18.43
C ILE A 95 15.81 -6.52 18.56
N GLU A 96 15.14 -6.52 19.71
CA GLU A 96 14.00 -5.64 19.98
C GLU A 96 14.39 -4.17 19.83
N LYS A 97 15.54 -3.78 20.40
CA LYS A 97 16.07 -2.42 20.26
C LYS A 97 16.28 -2.05 18.80
N THR A 98 16.93 -2.92 18.03
CA THR A 98 17.20 -2.67 16.60
C THR A 98 15.90 -2.51 15.81
N ILE A 99 14.91 -3.38 16.04
CA ILE A 99 13.60 -3.27 15.38
C ILE A 99 12.91 -1.95 15.74
N LYS A 100 12.91 -1.56 17.01
CA LYS A 100 12.32 -0.28 17.46
C LYS A 100 13.03 0.93 16.86
N ASP A 101 14.35 0.91 16.79
CA ASP A 101 15.15 1.98 16.17
C ASP A 101 14.81 2.11 14.68
N LEU A 102 14.59 1.00 13.96
CA LEU A 102 14.15 1.00 12.57
C LEU A 102 12.69 1.46 12.39
N MET A 103 11.80 1.10 13.32
CA MET A 103 10.40 1.59 13.32
C MET A 103 10.31 3.11 13.51
N ASP A 104 11.33 3.72 14.10
CA ASP A 104 11.44 5.15 14.34
C ASP A 104 12.37 5.86 13.34
N PHE A 105 12.93 5.13 12.37
CA PHE A 105 13.78 5.68 11.33
C PHE A 105 12.98 6.53 10.35
N VAL A 106 13.43 7.77 10.12
CA VAL A 106 12.74 8.77 9.30
C VAL A 106 13.60 9.18 8.12
N VAL A 107 12.96 9.29 6.95
CA VAL A 107 13.55 9.92 5.77
C VAL A 107 13.13 11.39 5.76
N ILE A 108 14.11 12.29 5.66
CA ILE A 108 13.85 13.72 5.55
C ILE A 108 13.77 14.07 4.07
N GLU A 109 12.65 14.64 3.65
CA GLU A 109 12.43 15.05 2.26
C GLU A 109 13.42 16.15 1.85
N PRO A 110 13.90 16.13 0.59
CA PRO A 110 14.79 17.16 0.08
C PRO A 110 14.04 18.49 -0.05
N VAL A 111 14.79 19.59 -0.05
CA VAL A 111 14.19 20.93 -0.23
C VAL A 111 13.63 21.03 -1.65
N ASN A 112 12.32 21.29 -1.77
CA ASN A 112 11.58 21.38 -3.03
C ASN A 112 12.00 22.53 -3.98
N ALA A 113 13.02 23.31 -3.61
CA ALA A 113 13.45 24.50 -4.35
C ALA A 113 14.33 24.20 -5.57
N GLU A 114 14.88 22.99 -5.72
CA GLU A 114 15.77 22.64 -6.84
C GLU A 114 15.08 21.71 -7.86
N PRO A 115 14.64 22.21 -9.03
CA PRO A 115 13.92 21.40 -10.02
C PRO A 115 14.81 20.47 -10.86
N THR A 116 16.08 20.80 -11.09
CA THR A 116 16.93 20.09 -12.06
C THR A 116 17.67 18.86 -11.49
N GLY A 117 17.69 18.69 -10.16
CA GLY A 117 18.37 17.59 -9.46
C GLY A 117 17.48 16.71 -8.59
N LEU A 118 16.22 17.12 -8.37
CA LEU A 118 15.33 16.50 -7.37
C LEU A 118 15.21 14.98 -7.51
N MET A 119 14.99 14.46 -8.73
CA MET A 119 14.81 13.03 -8.96
C MET A 119 16.07 12.22 -8.62
N ARG A 120 17.26 12.76 -8.88
CA ARG A 120 18.53 12.12 -8.50
C ARG A 120 18.72 12.09 -6.99
N THR A 121 18.39 13.20 -6.32
CA THR A 121 18.45 13.29 -4.86
C THR A 121 17.46 12.32 -4.22
N LEU A 122 16.23 12.26 -4.72
CA LEU A 122 15.22 11.32 -4.28
C LEU A 122 15.65 9.86 -4.50
N LYS A 123 16.27 9.53 -5.65
CA LYS A 123 16.84 8.19 -5.88
C LYS A 123 17.86 7.83 -4.81
N LEU A 124 18.81 8.73 -4.53
CA LEU A 124 19.83 8.51 -3.51
C LEU A 124 19.20 8.31 -2.12
N LEU A 125 18.17 9.08 -1.75
CA LEU A 125 17.48 8.94 -0.48
C LEU A 125 16.79 7.57 -0.35
N VAL A 126 16.08 7.13 -1.38
CA VAL A 126 15.44 5.79 -1.38
C VAL A 126 16.46 4.68 -1.31
N THR A 127 17.54 4.75 -2.09
CA THR A 127 18.61 3.75 -2.04
C THR A 127 19.27 3.71 -0.66
N THR A 128 19.60 4.87 -0.09
CA THR A 128 20.20 4.96 1.25
C THR A 128 19.26 4.42 2.32
N TYR A 129 17.96 4.68 2.18
CA TYR A 129 16.93 4.15 3.07
C TYR A 129 16.88 2.61 3.01
N ASN A 130 16.76 2.04 1.81
CA ASN A 130 16.70 0.59 1.62
C ASN A 130 17.98 -0.10 2.11
N ASP A 131 19.15 0.45 1.78
CA ASP A 131 20.45 -0.05 2.23
C ASP A 131 20.56 -0.04 3.75
N LYS A 132 20.10 1.05 4.39
CA LYS A 132 20.13 1.16 5.85
C LYS A 132 19.25 0.11 6.52
N LEU A 133 18.05 -0.15 6.00
CA LEU A 133 17.19 -1.21 6.51
C LEU A 133 17.83 -2.59 6.33
N GLU A 134 18.30 -2.89 5.12
CA GLU A 134 18.91 -4.19 4.79
C GLU A 134 20.15 -4.44 5.65
N ASP A 135 21.06 -3.47 5.77
CA ASP A 135 22.29 -3.59 6.56
C ASP A 135 22.00 -3.79 8.05
N SER A 136 21.03 -3.06 8.60
CA SER A 136 20.63 -3.19 10.00
C SER A 136 20.06 -4.58 10.29
N ILE A 137 19.21 -5.13 9.43
CA ILE A 137 18.68 -6.50 9.60
C ILE A 137 19.76 -7.54 9.33
N ARG A 138 20.62 -7.34 8.32
CA ARG A 138 21.73 -8.23 8.00
C ARG A 138 22.75 -8.33 9.13
N SER A 139 22.95 -7.25 9.90
CA SER A 139 23.79 -7.27 11.10
C SER A 139 23.26 -8.21 12.18
N LEU A 140 21.93 -8.41 12.25
CA LEU A 140 21.29 -9.37 13.15
C LEU A 140 21.36 -10.80 12.60
N LEU A 141 21.48 -10.96 11.28
CA LEU A 141 21.39 -12.23 10.55
C LEU A 141 22.59 -12.46 9.59
N PRO A 142 23.85 -12.44 10.06
CA PRO A 142 25.04 -12.35 9.20
C PRO A 142 25.26 -13.57 8.29
N SER A 143 24.73 -14.74 8.67
CA SER A 143 24.92 -16.01 7.94
C SER A 143 23.63 -16.54 7.31
N ILE A 144 22.56 -15.75 7.29
CA ILE A 144 21.28 -16.12 6.69
C ILE A 144 21.24 -15.72 5.22
N GLU A 145 20.51 -16.50 4.42
CA GLU A 145 20.28 -16.20 3.01
C GLU A 145 19.66 -14.80 2.83
N ARG A 146 20.11 -14.07 1.81
CA ARG A 146 19.67 -12.70 1.54
C ARG A 146 18.16 -12.58 1.31
N THR A 147 17.53 -13.59 0.70
CA THR A 147 16.08 -13.62 0.44
C THR A 147 15.27 -13.58 1.75
N LEU A 148 15.70 -14.32 2.77
CA LEU A 148 15.08 -14.32 4.09
C LEU A 148 15.33 -12.99 4.82
N VAL A 149 16.51 -12.40 4.65
CA VAL A 149 16.82 -11.05 5.19
C VAL A 149 15.88 -10.01 4.58
N GLN A 150 15.70 -10.02 3.26
CA GLN A 150 14.77 -9.15 2.53
C GLN A 150 13.33 -9.28 3.02
N ASN A 151 12.88 -10.51 3.28
CA ASN A 151 11.54 -10.76 3.84
C ASN A 151 11.37 -10.16 5.25
N VAL A 152 12.42 -10.18 6.08
CA VAL A 152 12.40 -9.52 7.40
C VAL A 152 12.42 -8.00 7.25
N VAL A 153 13.16 -7.46 6.27
CA VAL A 153 13.19 -6.02 5.96
C VAL A 153 11.78 -5.52 5.63
N ASP A 154 11.07 -6.18 4.71
CA ASP A 154 9.69 -5.80 4.34
C ASP A 154 8.72 -5.87 5.53
N ALA A 155 8.87 -6.89 6.39
CA ALA A 155 8.08 -7.01 7.61
C ALA A 155 8.34 -5.87 8.61
N VAL A 156 9.60 -5.44 8.73
CA VAL A 156 9.98 -4.28 9.57
C VAL A 156 9.51 -2.96 8.96
N ASP A 157 9.49 -2.83 7.63
CA ASP A 157 8.92 -1.64 6.99
C ASP A 157 7.40 -1.56 7.20
N GLY A 158 6.69 -2.69 7.14
CA GLY A 158 5.27 -2.76 7.53
C GLY A 158 5.02 -2.38 8.99
N LEU A 159 5.92 -2.78 9.92
CA LEU A 159 5.87 -2.35 11.32
C LEU A 159 6.09 -0.85 11.49
N ARG A 160 7.06 -0.28 10.76
CA ARG A 160 7.34 1.16 10.72
C ARG A 160 6.09 1.91 10.26
N GLU A 161 5.40 1.43 9.24
CA GLU A 161 4.19 2.06 8.75
C GLU A 161 3.03 2.01 9.77
N LEU A 162 2.80 0.86 10.42
CA LEU A 162 1.83 0.76 11.52
C LEU A 162 2.17 1.74 12.67
N ASN A 163 3.44 1.86 13.02
CA ASN A 163 3.92 2.79 14.05
C ASN A 163 3.71 4.26 13.65
N PHE A 164 3.94 4.59 12.38
CA PHE A 164 3.66 5.92 11.84
C PHE A 164 2.18 6.27 11.94
N ILE A 165 1.29 5.38 11.50
CA ILE A 165 -0.17 5.54 11.62
C ILE A 165 -0.56 5.78 13.09
N TYR A 166 -0.04 4.96 14.00
CA TYR A 166 -0.29 5.11 15.43
C TYR A 166 0.13 6.48 15.96
N LYS A 167 1.35 6.94 15.64
CA LYS A 167 1.87 8.24 16.08
C LYS A 167 1.03 9.40 15.56
N VAL A 168 0.64 9.38 14.28
CA VAL A 168 -0.18 10.43 13.67
C VAL A 168 -1.56 10.50 14.33
N ILE A 169 -2.24 9.35 14.49
CA ILE A 169 -3.57 9.31 15.09
C ILE A 169 -3.51 9.69 16.58
N MET A 170 -2.49 9.21 17.31
CA MET A 170 -2.26 9.57 18.71
C MET A 170 -1.99 11.08 18.85
N HIS A 171 -1.26 11.69 17.91
CA HIS A 171 -1.05 13.13 17.88
C HIS A 171 -2.38 13.88 17.80
N TYR A 172 -3.22 13.59 16.79
CA TYR A 172 -4.52 14.25 16.65
C TYR A 172 -5.47 13.97 17.82
N TYR A 173 -5.46 12.75 18.37
CA TYR A 173 -6.23 12.39 19.55
C TYR A 173 -5.85 13.27 20.76
N ARG A 174 -4.55 13.42 21.03
CA ARG A 174 -4.05 14.28 22.12
C ARG A 174 -4.30 15.76 21.85
N LEU A 175 -4.11 16.20 20.60
CA LEU A 175 -4.32 17.58 20.16
C LEU A 175 -5.77 18.02 20.37
N SER A 176 -6.72 17.17 19.95
CA SER A 176 -8.16 17.36 20.15
C SER A 176 -8.51 17.52 21.62
N ASN A 177 -7.96 16.67 22.49
CA ASN A 177 -8.22 16.73 23.93
C ASN A 177 -7.57 17.95 24.59
N LYS A 178 -6.36 18.33 24.17
CA LYS A 178 -5.63 19.49 24.71
C LYS A 178 -6.38 20.80 24.44
N TYR A 179 -6.83 21.00 23.20
CA TYR A 179 -7.52 22.24 22.79
C TYR A 179 -9.04 22.16 22.96
N ARG A 180 -9.58 21.04 23.45
CA ARG A 180 -11.01 20.75 23.54
C ARG A 180 -11.73 21.02 22.20
N ASN A 181 -11.07 20.66 21.09
CA ASN A 181 -11.58 20.87 19.75
C ASN A 181 -12.17 19.55 19.19
N PRO A 182 -13.50 19.35 19.24
CA PRO A 182 -14.12 18.10 18.80
C PRO A 182 -14.01 17.83 17.30
N TYR A 183 -13.82 18.86 16.48
CA TYR A 183 -13.73 18.71 15.02
C TYR A 183 -12.48 17.95 14.59
N LEU A 184 -11.37 18.10 15.34
CA LEU A 184 -10.16 17.31 15.09
C LEU A 184 -10.44 15.81 15.33
N MET A 185 -11.17 15.46 16.38
CA MET A 185 -11.57 14.07 16.65
C MET A 185 -12.53 13.54 15.57
N MET A 186 -13.47 14.37 15.12
CA MET A 186 -14.44 14.01 14.09
C MET A 186 -13.76 13.66 12.76
N GLN A 187 -12.74 14.42 12.35
CA GLN A 187 -11.96 14.12 11.14
C GLN A 187 -11.28 12.75 11.23
N VAL A 188 -10.62 12.45 12.35
CA VAL A 188 -10.02 11.13 12.58
C VAL A 188 -11.08 10.03 12.55
N TYR A 189 -12.20 10.25 13.25
CA TYR A 189 -13.32 9.31 13.31
C TYR A 189 -13.86 8.96 11.91
N MET A 190 -14.03 9.95 11.03
CA MET A 190 -14.51 9.75 9.67
C MET A 190 -13.57 8.89 8.82
N LEU A 191 -12.26 8.99 9.04
CA LEU A 191 -11.25 8.20 8.32
C LEU A 191 -11.03 6.81 8.92
N LEU A 192 -11.56 6.52 10.11
CA LEU A 192 -11.34 5.24 10.80
C LEU A 192 -11.68 4.00 9.98
N PRO A 193 -12.76 3.95 9.17
CA PRO A 193 -13.06 2.76 8.37
C PRO A 193 -11.92 2.42 7.40
N ILE A 194 -11.44 3.42 6.66
CA ILE A 194 -10.33 3.30 5.71
C ILE A 194 -9.04 2.92 6.45
N LEU A 195 -8.77 3.58 7.58
CA LEU A 195 -7.59 3.29 8.41
C LEU A 195 -7.61 1.87 9.00
N ARG A 196 -8.78 1.35 9.39
CA ARG A 196 -8.93 -0.02 9.89
C ARG A 196 -8.61 -1.03 8.81
N GLU A 197 -9.12 -0.81 7.61
CA GLU A 197 -8.85 -1.68 6.46
C GLU A 197 -7.36 -1.70 6.14
N TYR A 198 -6.73 -0.52 6.10
CA TYR A 198 -5.30 -0.37 5.85
C TYR A 198 -4.43 -1.04 6.94
N VAL A 199 -4.74 -0.81 8.22
CA VAL A 199 -4.04 -1.44 9.34
C VAL A 199 -4.19 -2.96 9.31
N ASN A 200 -5.37 -3.49 8.99
CA ASN A 200 -5.59 -4.92 8.88
C ASN A 200 -4.78 -5.53 7.72
N ALA A 201 -4.70 -4.83 6.59
CA ALA A 201 -3.89 -5.25 5.45
C ALA A 201 -2.40 -5.31 5.80
N LEU A 202 -1.85 -4.25 6.41
CA LEU A 202 -0.46 -4.20 6.87
C LEU A 202 -0.16 -5.31 7.90
N ASN A 203 -1.08 -5.54 8.83
CA ASN A 203 -0.95 -6.62 9.80
C ASN A 203 -0.88 -8.00 9.12
N GLY A 204 -1.71 -8.23 8.09
CA GLY A 204 -1.64 -9.43 7.26
C GLY A 204 -0.32 -9.53 6.50
N ALA A 205 0.11 -8.43 5.87
CA ALA A 205 1.32 -8.30 5.07
C ALA A 205 2.58 -8.72 5.84
N ILE A 206 2.76 -8.24 7.07
CA ILE A 206 3.90 -8.60 7.93
C ILE A 206 4.04 -10.13 8.06
N SER A 207 2.92 -10.82 8.30
CA SER A 207 2.94 -12.28 8.40
C SER A 207 3.19 -12.98 7.06
N THR A 208 2.72 -12.39 5.95
CA THR A 208 2.91 -12.89 4.58
C THR A 208 4.38 -12.78 4.16
N PHE A 209 5.02 -11.63 4.41
CA PHE A 209 6.44 -11.38 4.12
C PHE A 209 7.32 -12.38 4.85
N LEU A 210 7.13 -12.57 6.16
CA LEU A 210 7.93 -13.52 6.95
C LEU A 210 7.75 -14.98 6.51
N LYS A 211 6.62 -15.33 5.88
CA LYS A 211 6.39 -16.65 5.28
C LYS A 211 6.93 -16.77 3.86
N GLY A 212 7.41 -15.68 3.25
CA GLY A 212 7.84 -15.64 1.85
C GLY A 212 6.70 -15.93 0.86
N GLN A 213 5.47 -15.56 1.21
CA GLN A 213 4.29 -15.75 0.35
C GLN A 213 4.12 -14.57 -0.62
N PRO A 214 3.57 -14.80 -1.83
CA PRO A 214 3.31 -13.73 -2.77
C PRO A 214 2.27 -12.73 -2.25
N VAL A 215 2.59 -11.45 -2.34
CA VAL A 215 1.68 -10.32 -2.07
C VAL A 215 0.99 -9.85 -3.34
N GLY A 216 -0.13 -9.14 -3.24
CA GLY A 216 -0.85 -8.62 -4.41
C GLY A 216 0.02 -7.75 -5.33
N ASP A 217 0.92 -6.95 -4.76
CA ASP A 217 1.88 -6.12 -5.49
C ASP A 217 2.85 -6.94 -6.39
N ALA A 218 3.00 -8.24 -6.12
CA ALA A 218 3.80 -9.13 -6.94
C ALA A 218 3.16 -9.50 -8.29
N ALA A 219 1.98 -8.97 -8.62
CA ALA A 219 1.26 -9.26 -9.86
C ALA A 219 2.06 -8.90 -11.13
N GLY A 220 2.78 -7.77 -11.13
CA GLY A 220 3.63 -7.37 -12.26
C GLY A 220 4.80 -8.34 -12.50
N PRO A 221 5.66 -8.60 -11.49
CA PRO A 221 6.74 -9.57 -11.61
C PRO A 221 6.24 -10.99 -11.92
N LEU A 222 5.09 -11.40 -11.37
CA LEU A 222 4.49 -12.70 -11.65
C LEU A 222 3.99 -12.80 -13.09
N THR A 223 3.46 -11.72 -13.67
CA THR A 223 3.09 -11.64 -15.08
C THR A 223 4.32 -11.80 -15.97
N ALA A 224 5.39 -11.07 -15.68
CA ALA A 224 6.67 -11.19 -16.39
C ALA A 224 7.23 -12.63 -16.31
N TYR A 225 7.18 -13.25 -15.13
CA TYR A 225 7.57 -14.64 -14.91
C TYR A 225 6.74 -15.64 -15.73
N ARG A 226 5.40 -15.54 -15.68
CA ARG A 226 4.51 -16.43 -16.44
C ARG A 226 4.63 -16.20 -17.96
N PHE A 227 4.93 -14.98 -18.39
CA PHE A 227 5.22 -14.69 -19.79
C PHE A 227 6.47 -15.43 -20.29
N MET A 228 7.56 -15.43 -19.50
CA MET A 228 8.80 -16.15 -19.86
C MET A 228 8.57 -17.65 -20.08
N ARG A 229 7.65 -18.27 -19.33
CA ARG A 229 7.27 -19.69 -19.54
C ARG A 229 6.61 -19.98 -20.89
N SER A 230 6.14 -18.95 -21.59
CA SER A 230 5.55 -19.06 -22.93
C SER A 230 6.58 -18.93 -24.05
N CYS A 231 7.85 -18.73 -23.71
CA CYS A 231 8.94 -18.53 -24.67
C CYS A 231 9.66 -19.84 -24.98
N SER A 232 10.26 -19.94 -26.17
CA SER A 232 10.99 -21.15 -26.59
C SER A 232 12.37 -21.29 -25.94
N SER A 233 13.01 -20.17 -25.65
CA SER A 233 14.26 -20.09 -24.88
C SER A 233 14.23 -18.89 -23.95
N VAL A 234 14.91 -19.02 -22.80
CA VAL A 234 15.11 -17.95 -21.81
C VAL A 234 16.56 -18.01 -21.34
N GLU A 235 17.28 -16.90 -21.49
CA GLU A 235 18.67 -16.75 -21.06
C GLU A 235 18.80 -15.54 -20.13
N GLU A 236 19.37 -15.72 -18.94
CA GLU A 236 19.67 -14.59 -18.04
C GLU A 236 20.87 -13.79 -18.58
N ILE A 237 20.70 -12.47 -18.71
CA ILE A 237 21.78 -11.58 -19.11
C ILE A 237 22.57 -11.19 -17.87
N SER A 238 23.88 -11.49 -17.86
CA SER A 238 24.76 -11.09 -16.76
C SER A 238 24.92 -9.57 -16.71
N HIS A 239 24.59 -8.96 -15.58
CA HIS A 239 24.66 -7.51 -15.35
C HIS A 239 25.01 -7.18 -13.89
N ASN A 240 25.35 -5.91 -13.65
CA ASN A 240 25.67 -5.39 -12.31
C ASN A 240 24.57 -4.48 -11.72
N VAL A 241 23.37 -4.46 -12.30
CA VAL A 241 22.22 -3.75 -11.76
C VAL A 241 21.71 -4.43 -10.48
N LYS A 242 21.63 -3.66 -9.38
CA LYS A 242 21.20 -4.15 -8.07
C LYS A 242 19.75 -4.66 -8.13
N ASP A 243 19.51 -5.79 -7.45
CA ASP A 243 18.18 -6.37 -7.20
C ASP A 243 17.27 -6.50 -8.42
N THR A 244 17.88 -6.66 -9.60
CA THR A 244 17.18 -6.74 -10.87
C THR A 244 17.51 -8.07 -11.54
N TYR A 245 16.55 -8.62 -12.27
CA TYR A 245 16.70 -9.74 -13.16
C TYR A 245 16.41 -9.26 -14.58
N ILE A 246 17.31 -9.60 -15.51
CA ILE A 246 17.14 -9.33 -16.94
C ILE A 246 17.26 -10.66 -17.68
N GLY A 247 16.17 -11.10 -18.29
CA GLY A 247 16.12 -12.28 -19.14
C GLY A 247 15.93 -11.90 -20.61
N LEU A 248 16.62 -12.57 -21.52
CA LEU A 248 16.32 -12.56 -22.95
C LEU A 248 15.49 -13.79 -23.27
N CYS A 249 14.29 -13.60 -23.79
CA CYS A 249 13.43 -14.69 -24.21
C CYS A 249 12.98 -14.54 -25.67
N ASN A 250 12.90 -15.66 -26.39
CA ASN A 250 12.39 -15.71 -27.75
C ASN A 250 10.90 -16.07 -27.75
N PHE A 251 10.06 -15.12 -28.14
CA PHE A 251 8.61 -15.30 -28.24
C PHE A 251 8.19 -15.21 -29.72
N GLU A 252 7.85 -16.34 -30.33
CA GLU A 252 7.37 -16.40 -31.72
C GLU A 252 8.29 -15.67 -32.72
N GLY A 253 9.62 -15.85 -32.60
CA GLY A 253 10.61 -15.20 -33.47
C GLY A 253 10.90 -13.74 -33.11
N ARG A 254 10.36 -13.22 -32.01
CA ARG A 254 10.59 -11.86 -31.49
C ARG A 254 11.46 -11.91 -30.25
N ARG A 255 12.40 -10.98 -30.13
CA ARG A 255 13.32 -10.90 -28.98
C ARG A 255 12.69 -10.05 -27.89
N VAL A 256 12.33 -10.66 -26.77
CA VAL A 256 11.73 -9.95 -25.64
C VAL A 256 12.73 -9.94 -24.49
N TYR A 257 13.13 -8.75 -24.07
CA TYR A 257 13.96 -8.52 -22.90
C TYR A 257 13.04 -8.31 -21.70
N VAL A 258 13.00 -9.26 -20.78
CA VAL A 258 12.17 -9.23 -19.57
C VAL A 258 12.99 -8.65 -18.43
N VAL A 259 12.52 -7.54 -17.85
CA VAL A 259 13.13 -6.86 -16.70
C VAL A 259 12.15 -6.94 -15.53
N LYS A 260 12.59 -7.46 -14.38
CA LYS A 260 11.82 -7.44 -13.14
C LYS A 260 12.76 -7.38 -11.94
N ALA A 261 12.24 -7.12 -10.74
CA ALA A 261 13.04 -7.24 -9.53
C ALA A 261 13.50 -8.70 -9.31
N ARG A 262 14.61 -8.90 -8.59
CA ARG A 262 15.18 -10.23 -8.35
C ARG A 262 14.56 -10.87 -7.12
N GLY A 263 13.75 -11.92 -7.32
CA GLY A 263 13.08 -12.65 -6.25
C GLY A 263 13.81 -13.93 -5.82
N PRO A 264 13.20 -14.74 -4.93
CA PRO A 264 11.85 -14.59 -4.35
C PRO A 264 11.79 -13.73 -3.08
N GLY A 265 12.88 -13.06 -2.71
CA GLY A 265 12.90 -12.13 -1.58
C GLY A 265 12.11 -10.84 -1.85
N GLY A 266 11.70 -10.19 -0.76
CA GLY A 266 11.09 -8.87 -0.76
C GLY A 266 11.99 -7.78 -1.36
N THR A 267 11.70 -7.35 -2.59
CA THR A 267 12.41 -6.25 -3.25
C THR A 267 11.63 -5.72 -4.45
N VAL A 268 11.78 -4.42 -4.72
CA VAL A 268 11.21 -3.74 -5.89
C VAL A 268 12.22 -3.54 -7.02
N GLY A 269 13.49 -3.88 -6.80
CA GLY A 269 14.57 -3.79 -7.78
C GLY A 269 14.95 -2.36 -8.20
N ASN A 270 15.80 -2.27 -9.23
CA ASN A 270 16.19 -1.01 -9.88
C ASN A 270 15.85 -1.11 -11.37
N LEU A 271 14.56 -1.05 -11.68
CA LEU A 271 14.05 -1.35 -13.03
C LEU A 271 14.49 -0.30 -14.04
N ASP A 272 14.57 0.96 -13.60
CA ASP A 272 15.06 2.06 -14.42
C ASP A 272 16.53 1.88 -14.86
N ASP A 273 17.40 1.44 -13.95
CA ASP A 273 18.81 1.12 -14.23
C ASP A 273 18.92 -0.12 -15.13
N GLY A 274 18.02 -1.09 -14.99
CA GLY A 274 17.93 -2.25 -15.88
C GLY A 274 17.59 -1.88 -17.33
N ILE A 275 16.62 -0.98 -17.51
CA ILE A 275 16.26 -0.45 -18.83
C ILE A 275 17.40 0.41 -19.40
N ALA A 276 18.03 1.26 -18.57
CA ALA A 276 19.20 2.04 -18.97
C ALA A 276 20.35 1.14 -19.43
N TYR A 277 20.62 0.05 -18.72
CA TYR A 277 21.63 -0.93 -19.09
C TYR A 277 21.35 -1.54 -20.47
N LEU A 278 20.11 -1.98 -20.73
CA LEU A 278 19.71 -2.56 -22.02
C LEU A 278 19.84 -1.56 -23.17
N VAL A 279 19.29 -0.36 -23.01
CA VAL A 279 19.23 0.64 -24.09
C VAL A 279 20.60 1.30 -24.33
N GLU A 280 21.33 1.66 -23.27
CA GLU A 280 22.55 2.45 -23.39
C GLU A 280 23.83 1.60 -23.46
N ARG A 281 23.91 0.44 -22.80
CA ARG A 281 25.11 -0.40 -22.81
C ARG A 281 25.02 -1.57 -23.77
N VAL A 282 23.91 -2.31 -23.74
CA VAL A 282 23.68 -3.44 -24.67
C VAL A 282 23.24 -2.94 -26.05
N SER A 283 22.84 -1.66 -26.15
CA SER A 283 22.38 -1.02 -27.39
C SER A 283 21.14 -1.66 -28.00
N VAL A 284 20.25 -2.18 -27.15
CA VAL A 284 18.93 -2.70 -27.54
C VAL A 284 18.10 -1.54 -28.10
N LYS A 285 17.41 -1.77 -29.22
CA LYS A 285 16.55 -0.80 -29.90
C LYS A 285 15.13 -1.34 -29.94
N PRO A 286 14.42 -1.34 -28.79
CA PRO A 286 13.11 -1.95 -28.72
C PRO A 286 12.09 -1.14 -29.52
N ARG A 287 11.15 -1.84 -30.14
CA ARG A 287 10.01 -1.24 -30.84
C ARG A 287 9.14 -0.43 -29.87
N PHE A 288 9.00 -0.91 -28.64
CA PHE A 288 8.42 -0.22 -27.49
C PHE A 288 8.76 -0.96 -26.18
N ILE A 289 8.49 -0.31 -25.06
CA ILE A 289 8.57 -0.89 -23.72
C ILE A 289 7.14 -1.12 -23.20
N ILE A 290 6.86 -2.30 -22.64
CA ILE A 290 5.61 -2.62 -21.95
C ILE A 290 5.89 -2.72 -20.45
N THR A 291 5.18 -1.97 -19.63
CA THR A 291 5.22 -2.09 -18.17
C THR A 291 3.95 -2.77 -17.67
N VAL A 292 4.08 -3.79 -16.83
CA VAL A 292 2.97 -4.46 -16.14
C VAL A 292 3.06 -4.17 -14.66
N ASP A 293 2.02 -3.55 -14.10
CA ASP A 293 2.00 -3.10 -12.70
C ASP A 293 0.67 -3.41 -12.01
N ALA A 294 0.72 -3.52 -10.69
CA ALA A 294 -0.47 -3.52 -9.84
C ALA A 294 -0.96 -2.08 -9.68
N ALA A 295 -2.21 -1.80 -10.07
CA ALA A 295 -2.78 -0.47 -10.01
C ALA A 295 -3.95 -0.40 -9.03
N LEU A 296 -4.05 0.70 -8.29
CA LEU A 296 -5.19 0.92 -7.41
C LEU A 296 -6.49 0.98 -8.22
N LYS A 297 -7.46 0.16 -7.79
CA LYS A 297 -8.82 0.13 -8.32
C LYS A 297 -9.64 1.24 -7.69
N LEU A 298 -10.58 1.79 -8.47
CA LEU A 298 -11.66 2.61 -7.94
C LEU A 298 -12.70 1.71 -7.27
N GLU A 299 -13.50 2.25 -6.34
CA GLU A 299 -14.50 1.44 -5.60
C GLU A 299 -15.56 0.79 -6.50
N GLY A 300 -15.82 1.38 -7.69
CA GLY A 300 -16.70 0.79 -8.69
C GLY A 300 -16.04 -0.26 -9.60
N GLU A 301 -14.71 -0.41 -9.55
CA GLU A 301 -13.95 -1.37 -10.33
C GLU A 301 -13.83 -2.72 -9.62
N ARG A 302 -13.84 -3.80 -10.40
CA ARG A 302 -13.65 -5.16 -9.89
C ARG A 302 -12.15 -5.43 -9.69
N THR A 303 -11.82 -6.11 -8.60
CA THR A 303 -10.48 -6.69 -8.40
C THR A 303 -10.14 -7.61 -9.56
N GLY A 304 -8.90 -7.53 -10.04
CA GLY A 304 -8.41 -8.29 -11.19
C GLY A 304 -8.84 -7.74 -12.55
N SER A 305 -9.56 -6.62 -12.62
CA SER A 305 -9.81 -5.98 -13.92
C SER A 305 -8.51 -5.47 -14.53
N ILE A 306 -8.39 -5.56 -15.86
CA ILE A 306 -7.19 -5.15 -16.59
C ILE A 306 -7.49 -3.88 -17.39
N ALA A 307 -6.63 -2.89 -17.25
CA ALA A 307 -6.63 -1.71 -18.11
C ALA A 307 -5.34 -1.65 -18.93
N GLU A 308 -5.45 -1.22 -20.18
CA GLU A 308 -4.31 -0.98 -21.06
C GLU A 308 -4.16 0.53 -21.26
N GLY A 309 -2.91 1.02 -21.35
CA GLY A 309 -2.63 2.44 -21.45
C GLY A 309 -1.29 2.76 -22.11
N VAL A 310 -0.99 4.06 -22.20
CA VAL A 310 0.27 4.60 -22.72
C VAL A 310 1.01 5.30 -21.59
N GLY A 311 2.32 5.08 -21.50
CA GLY A 311 3.18 5.58 -20.43
C GLY A 311 3.73 4.47 -19.53
N VAL A 312 4.39 4.86 -18.44
CA VAL A 312 4.96 3.94 -17.44
C VAL A 312 3.97 3.77 -16.30
N ALA A 313 3.54 2.53 -16.10
CA ALA A 313 2.79 2.13 -14.92
C ALA A 313 3.77 1.76 -13.80
N MET A 314 3.89 2.63 -12.80
CA MET A 314 4.74 2.40 -11.65
C MET A 314 4.31 3.28 -10.48
N GLY A 315 4.14 2.65 -9.32
CA GLY A 315 3.90 3.33 -8.04
C GLY A 315 5.15 4.00 -7.43
N GLY A 316 5.03 4.36 -6.15
CA GLY A 316 6.12 4.95 -5.38
C GLY A 316 6.32 6.45 -5.61
N ILE A 317 7.50 6.96 -5.26
CA ILE A 317 7.81 8.40 -5.27
C ILE A 317 8.04 8.99 -6.68
N GLY A 318 7.91 8.18 -7.74
CA GLY A 318 7.97 8.62 -9.14
C GLY A 318 9.38 8.75 -9.74
N VAL A 319 10.44 8.42 -8.99
CA VAL A 319 11.84 8.52 -9.47
C VAL A 319 12.13 7.57 -10.63
N GLU A 320 11.81 6.28 -10.46
CA GLU A 320 12.07 5.28 -11.49
C GLU A 320 11.20 5.54 -12.73
N ARG A 321 9.93 5.86 -12.51
CA ARG A 321 9.01 6.31 -13.57
C ARG A 321 9.62 7.43 -14.41
N PHE A 322 10.11 8.50 -13.76
CA PHE A 322 10.75 9.62 -14.43
C PHE A 322 11.98 9.19 -15.24
N ASN A 323 12.83 8.32 -14.68
CA ASN A 323 14.03 7.86 -15.38
C ASN A 323 13.71 7.03 -16.62
N ILE A 324 12.70 6.16 -16.55
CA ILE A 324 12.23 5.36 -17.68
C ILE A 324 11.62 6.27 -18.76
N GLU A 325 10.74 7.21 -18.38
CA GLU A 325 10.15 8.19 -19.31
C GLU A 325 11.24 9.04 -20.00
N ARG A 326 12.27 9.45 -19.27
CA ARG A 326 13.41 10.20 -19.81
C ARG A 326 14.23 9.37 -20.81
N ILE A 327 14.52 8.10 -20.51
CA ILE A 327 15.23 7.20 -21.43
C ILE A 327 14.38 6.97 -22.68
N ALA A 328 13.10 6.64 -22.51
CA ALA A 328 12.17 6.41 -23.61
C ALA A 328 12.07 7.65 -24.53
N SER A 329 11.94 8.85 -23.95
CA SER A 329 11.91 10.10 -24.72
C SER A 329 13.23 10.40 -25.43
N LYS A 330 14.37 10.14 -24.80
CA LYS A 330 15.71 10.37 -25.39
C LYS A 330 15.95 9.50 -26.62
N TYR A 331 15.44 8.26 -26.63
CA TYR A 331 15.64 7.29 -27.70
C TYR A 331 14.42 7.12 -28.62
N GLY A 332 13.33 7.87 -28.40
CA GLY A 332 12.12 7.80 -29.21
C GLY A 332 11.36 6.47 -29.09
N ILE A 333 11.40 5.85 -27.91
CA ILE A 333 10.79 4.53 -27.64
C ILE A 333 9.38 4.74 -27.07
N PRO A 334 8.31 4.23 -27.70
CA PRO A 334 6.96 4.27 -27.14
C PRO A 334 6.83 3.45 -25.85
N LEU A 335 5.94 3.88 -24.97
CA LEU A 335 5.67 3.26 -23.67
C LEU A 335 4.22 2.77 -23.60
N TYR A 336 4.04 1.49 -23.29
CA TYR A 336 2.74 0.87 -23.07
C TYR A 336 2.63 0.35 -21.64
N ALA A 337 1.43 0.37 -21.10
CA ALA A 337 1.12 -0.09 -19.75
C ALA A 337 0.00 -1.13 -19.76
N VAL A 338 0.15 -2.16 -18.93
CA VAL A 338 -0.91 -3.11 -18.55
C VAL A 338 -1.08 -3.02 -17.04
N LEU A 339 -2.27 -2.65 -16.60
CA LEU A 339 -2.58 -2.38 -15.20
C LEU A 339 -3.49 -3.49 -14.67
N ILE A 340 -3.06 -4.19 -13.62
CA ILE A 340 -3.89 -5.17 -12.91
C ILE A 340 -4.51 -4.45 -11.71
N LYS A 341 -5.83 -4.25 -11.75
CA LYS A 341 -6.56 -3.44 -10.78
C LYS A 341 -6.81 -4.19 -9.47
N MET A 342 -6.39 -3.63 -8.35
CA MET A 342 -6.67 -4.14 -7.01
C MET A 342 -6.75 -3.00 -5.99
N SER A 343 -7.37 -3.23 -4.84
CA SER A 343 -7.37 -2.27 -3.73
C SER A 343 -6.02 -2.25 -3.02
N MET A 344 -5.75 -1.18 -2.27
CA MET A 344 -4.53 -1.08 -1.47
C MET A 344 -4.37 -2.25 -0.46
N PRO A 345 -5.44 -2.70 0.23
CA PRO A 345 -5.38 -3.88 1.08
C PRO A 345 -4.99 -5.17 0.35
N GLU A 346 -5.52 -5.37 -0.87
CA GLU A 346 -5.20 -6.54 -1.70
C GLU A 346 -3.74 -6.51 -2.18
N ALA A 347 -3.20 -5.32 -2.49
CA ALA A 347 -1.81 -5.15 -2.90
C ALA A 347 -0.82 -5.50 -1.78
N LEU A 348 -1.12 -5.12 -0.53
CA LEU A 348 -0.25 -5.35 0.62
C LEU A 348 -0.35 -6.77 1.20
N SER A 349 -1.54 -7.36 1.15
CA SER A 349 -1.80 -8.68 1.75
C SER A 349 -1.41 -9.83 0.81
N ALA A 350 -1.59 -11.07 1.28
CA ALA A 350 -1.38 -12.25 0.44
C ALA A 350 -2.24 -12.17 -0.84
N MET A 351 -1.63 -12.48 -1.99
CA MET A 351 -2.26 -12.31 -3.31
C MET A 351 -3.63 -13.01 -3.38
N PRO A 352 -4.73 -12.26 -3.61
CA PRO A 352 -6.05 -12.84 -3.80
C PRO A 352 -6.11 -13.70 -5.08
N LYS A 353 -7.02 -14.68 -5.10
CA LYS A 353 -7.21 -15.57 -6.28
C LYS A 353 -7.64 -14.80 -7.51
N GLU A 354 -8.41 -13.74 -7.33
CA GLU A 354 -8.88 -12.83 -8.38
C GLU A 354 -7.69 -12.12 -9.05
N VAL A 355 -6.71 -11.68 -8.26
CA VAL A 355 -5.47 -11.08 -8.77
C VAL A 355 -4.62 -12.14 -9.47
N GLU A 356 -4.48 -13.33 -8.88
CA GLU A 356 -3.73 -14.43 -9.49
C GLU A 356 -4.34 -14.87 -10.85
N GLY A 357 -5.67 -14.89 -10.95
CA GLY A 357 -6.38 -15.13 -12.21
C GLY A 357 -6.12 -14.05 -13.24
N ALA A 358 -6.20 -12.78 -12.83
CA ALA A 358 -5.92 -11.64 -13.68
C ALA A 358 -4.49 -11.59 -14.22
N VAL A 359 -3.51 -12.15 -13.49
CA VAL A 359 -2.14 -12.28 -14.00
C VAL A 359 -2.11 -13.12 -15.30
N ASN A 360 -2.89 -14.19 -15.40
CA ASN A 360 -2.94 -14.99 -16.64
C ASN A 360 -3.55 -14.20 -17.80
N ASP A 361 -4.62 -13.47 -17.53
CA ASP A 361 -5.25 -12.60 -18.51
C ASP A 361 -4.28 -11.48 -18.96
N ALA A 362 -3.47 -10.95 -18.04
CA ALA A 362 -2.44 -9.95 -18.33
C ALA A 362 -1.33 -10.53 -19.21
N VAL A 363 -0.89 -11.77 -18.99
CA VAL A 363 0.05 -12.47 -19.89
C VAL A 363 -0.52 -12.53 -21.31
N GLU A 364 -1.79 -12.89 -21.47
CA GLU A 364 -2.41 -12.94 -22.79
C GLU A 364 -2.53 -11.55 -23.43
N ARG A 365 -2.77 -10.49 -22.65
CA ARG A 365 -2.73 -9.11 -23.16
C ARG A 365 -1.34 -8.70 -23.62
N VAL A 366 -0.30 -9.02 -22.86
CA VAL A 366 1.09 -8.76 -23.26
C VAL A 366 1.43 -9.50 -24.56
N LYS A 367 1.08 -10.79 -24.67
CA LYS A 367 1.27 -11.56 -25.91
C LYS A 367 0.58 -10.91 -27.10
N ARG A 368 -0.67 -10.47 -26.92
CA ARG A 368 -1.44 -9.79 -27.97
C ARG A 368 -0.78 -8.48 -28.41
N ILE A 369 -0.37 -7.62 -27.47
CA ILE A 369 0.32 -6.35 -27.75
C ILE A 369 1.60 -6.61 -28.56
N ILE A 370 2.38 -7.63 -28.19
CA ILE A 370 3.61 -7.99 -28.91
C ILE A 370 3.29 -8.50 -30.33
N ARG A 371 2.32 -9.39 -30.50
CA ARG A 371 1.95 -9.92 -31.82
C ARG A 371 1.46 -8.85 -32.78
N GLU A 372 0.65 -7.91 -32.28
CA GLU A 372 0.05 -6.82 -33.08
C GLU A 372 1.06 -5.72 -33.39
N GLY A 373 1.96 -5.40 -32.45
CA GLY A 373 2.83 -4.22 -32.52
C GLY A 373 4.26 -4.47 -33.01
N VAL A 374 4.70 -5.73 -33.08
CA VAL A 374 6.12 -6.10 -33.24
C VAL A 374 6.27 -7.16 -34.32
N ARG A 375 7.20 -6.93 -35.25
CA ARG A 375 7.52 -7.87 -36.32
C ARG A 375 8.54 -8.91 -35.84
N GLU A 376 8.59 -10.06 -36.51
CA GLU A 376 9.63 -11.05 -36.25
C GLU A 376 11.03 -10.43 -36.43
N GLY A 377 11.97 -10.80 -35.55
CA GLY A 377 13.32 -10.24 -35.49
C GLY A 377 13.44 -8.92 -34.71
N GLU A 378 12.34 -8.19 -34.49
CA GLU A 378 12.34 -6.97 -33.69
C GLU A 378 12.43 -7.27 -32.18
N GLU A 379 12.80 -6.22 -31.43
CA GLU A 379 13.06 -6.28 -29.99
C GLU A 379 11.96 -5.57 -29.20
N VAL A 380 11.65 -6.07 -28.00
CA VAL A 380 10.70 -5.46 -27.05
C VAL A 380 11.31 -5.56 -25.66
N ILE A 381 11.03 -4.58 -24.80
CA ILE A 381 11.30 -4.71 -23.37
C ILE A 381 9.98 -4.90 -22.64
N LEU A 382 9.86 -5.97 -21.86
CA LEU A 382 8.74 -6.23 -20.94
C LEU A 382 9.23 -6.01 -19.51
N VAL A 383 8.55 -5.13 -18.77
CA VAL A 383 8.92 -4.77 -17.40
C VAL A 383 7.83 -5.23 -16.44
N GLY A 384 8.17 -6.12 -15.51
CA GLY A 384 7.29 -6.50 -14.41
C GLY A 384 7.57 -5.64 -13.19
N VAL A 385 6.63 -4.74 -12.85
CA VAL A 385 6.75 -3.75 -11.79
C VAL A 385 6.02 -4.21 -10.53
N GLY A 386 6.69 -4.12 -9.37
CA GLY A 386 6.15 -4.51 -8.07
C GLY A 386 7.14 -5.33 -7.24
N ASN A 387 6.77 -5.61 -5.99
CA ASN A 387 7.57 -6.41 -5.06
C ASN A 387 7.65 -7.89 -5.48
N THR A 388 8.81 -8.55 -5.33
CA THR A 388 9.01 -9.97 -5.67
C THR A 388 8.93 -10.97 -4.52
N GLY A 389 8.45 -10.56 -3.35
CA GLY A 389 8.17 -11.48 -2.24
C GLY A 389 7.37 -12.68 -2.74
N GLY A 390 7.90 -13.89 -2.57
CA GLY A 390 7.26 -15.13 -3.01
C GLY A 390 7.24 -15.41 -4.52
N VAL A 391 7.90 -14.59 -5.36
CA VAL A 391 7.94 -14.74 -6.83
C VAL A 391 9.39 -14.82 -7.34
N ALA A 392 9.81 -16.01 -7.75
CA ALA A 392 11.14 -16.27 -8.30
C ALA A 392 11.32 -15.76 -9.76
N GLN A 393 12.48 -16.06 -10.35
CA GLN A 393 12.84 -15.78 -11.76
C GLN A 393 12.60 -16.97 -12.69
#